data_AF-A0A3M1J737-F1
#
_entry.id   AF-A0A3M1J737-F1
#
_cell.length_a   1.000
_cell.length_b   1.000
_cell.length_c   1.000
_cell.angle_alpha   90.00
_cell.angle_beta   90.00
_cell.angle_gamma   90.00
#
_symmetry.space_group_name_H-M   'P 1'
#
loop_
_entity.id
_entity.type
_entity.pdbx_description
1 polymer ?
#
loop_
_entity_poly.entity_id
_entity_poly.type
_entity_poly.pdbx_seq_one_letter_code
_entity_poly.pdbx_strand_id
1 'polypeptide(L)'
;MFAVFAQQNSRRNRAARMLLPLLVYLLLAIVLTWPTIRQFSTHLPGDGGDDPAIAWNLWWVKFALLNSSQNPFHTDFMFYPLGVNLAFYTLTVLNALTALPFTLNLGVTAASNLHMLFTFVAGGYGAFLLVKYLLTHAEPGAPARRVWFSALLAGGFYAFAGSKLFYVALGQFN
;
A
#
# COMPACT_ATOMS: atom_id res chain seq x y z
N MET A 1 -30.10 -13.97 -27.78
CA MET A 1 -30.01 -14.34 -26.35
C MET A 1 -28.72 -15.10 -26.00
N PHE A 2 -28.31 -16.14 -26.76
CA PHE A 2 -27.07 -16.90 -26.49
C PHE A 2 -25.75 -16.11 -26.57
N ALA A 3 -25.61 -15.15 -27.49
CA ALA A 3 -24.40 -14.33 -27.61
C ALA A 3 -24.17 -13.41 -26.39
N VAL A 4 -25.25 -12.93 -25.77
CA VAL A 4 -25.19 -12.08 -24.57
C VAL A 4 -24.67 -12.88 -23.38
N PHE A 5 -25.16 -14.11 -23.18
CA PHE A 5 -24.69 -15.00 -22.11
C PHE A 5 -23.21 -15.42 -22.29
N ALA A 6 -22.77 -15.71 -23.52
CA ALA A 6 -21.37 -16.05 -23.79
C ALA A 6 -20.41 -14.87 -23.54
N GLN A 7 -20.82 -13.66 -23.91
CA GLN A 7 -20.05 -12.44 -23.66
C GLN A 7 -19.98 -12.08 -22.17
N GLN A 8 -21.07 -12.33 -21.43
CA GLN A 8 -21.15 -12.14 -19.98
C GLN A 8 -20.25 -13.14 -19.21
N ASN A 9 -20.19 -14.39 -19.65
CA ASN A 9 -19.33 -15.42 -19.05
C ASN A 9 -17.83 -15.16 -19.32
N SER A 10 -17.49 -14.66 -20.52
CA SER A 10 -16.12 -14.25 -20.88
C SER A 10 -15.61 -13.06 -20.04
N ARG A 11 -16.48 -12.05 -19.83
CA ARG A 11 -16.16 -10.90 -18.97
C ARG A 11 -15.96 -11.32 -17.51
N ARG A 12 -16.83 -12.19 -16.98
CA ARG A 12 -16.72 -12.71 -15.61
C ARG A 12 -15.41 -13.47 -15.39
N ASN A 13 -15.01 -14.30 -16.35
CA ASN A 13 -13.75 -15.05 -16.29
C ASN A 13 -12.51 -14.14 -16.40
N ARG A 14 -12.58 -13.04 -17.15
CA ARG A 14 -11.50 -12.03 -17.18
C ARG A 14 -11.39 -11.27 -15.86
N ALA A 15 -12.51 -10.82 -15.31
CA ALA A 15 -12.55 -10.12 -14.03
C ALA A 15 -12.00 -11.01 -12.90
N ALA A 16 -12.44 -12.27 -12.82
CA ALA A 16 -11.93 -13.23 -11.84
C ALA A 16 -10.40 -13.42 -11.96
N ARG A 17 -9.85 -13.50 -13.18
CA ARG A 17 -8.39 -13.61 -13.41
C ARG A 17 -7.60 -12.35 -13.04
N MET A 18 -8.25 -11.19 -12.95
CA MET A 18 -7.64 -9.93 -12.53
C MET A 18 -7.78 -9.70 -11.02
N LEU A 19 -8.87 -10.18 -10.42
CA LEU A 19 -9.10 -10.07 -8.97
C LEU A 19 -8.33 -11.11 -8.16
N LEU A 20 -8.08 -12.30 -8.74
CA LEU A 20 -7.38 -13.37 -8.05
C LEU A 20 -5.98 -12.98 -7.55
N PRO A 21 -5.09 -12.33 -8.34
CA PRO A 21 -3.79 -11.87 -7.83
C PRO A 21 -3.92 -10.89 -6.67
N LEU A 22 -4.89 -9.98 -6.73
CA LEU A 22 -5.14 -8.98 -5.69
C LEU A 22 -5.52 -9.67 -4.36
N LEU A 23 -6.40 -10.68 -4.41
CA LEU A 23 -6.75 -11.48 -3.24
C LEU A 23 -5.57 -12.29 -2.71
N VAL A 24 -4.78 -12.90 -3.60
CA VAL A 24 -3.57 -13.65 -3.20
C VAL A 24 -2.58 -12.74 -2.48
N TYR A 25 -2.29 -11.55 -3.04
CA TYR A 25 -1.39 -10.60 -2.39
C TYR A 25 -1.95 -10.04 -1.09
N LEU A 26 -3.27 -9.80 -1.00
CA LEU A 26 -3.89 -9.38 0.25
C LEU A 26 -3.74 -10.44 1.34
N LEU A 27 -4.01 -11.71 1.01
CA LEU A 27 -3.84 -12.82 1.96
C LEU A 27 -2.38 -12.97 2.38
N LEU A 28 -1.44 -12.91 1.44
CA LEU A 28 -0.01 -12.95 1.76
C LEU A 28 0.41 -11.78 2.65
N ALA A 29 -0.07 -10.56 2.37
CA ALA A 29 0.20 -9.40 3.20
C ALA A 29 -0.31 -9.61 4.63
N ILE A 30 -1.53 -10.10 4.81
CA ILE A 30 -2.10 -10.38 6.14
C ILE A 30 -1.27 -11.46 6.89
N VAL A 31 -0.90 -12.54 6.20
CA VAL A 31 -0.15 -13.65 6.81
C VAL A 31 1.26 -13.21 7.20
N LEU A 32 1.95 -12.49 6.31
CA LEU A 32 3.35 -12.07 6.52
C LEU A 32 3.48 -10.88 7.46
N THR A 33 2.42 -10.09 7.66
CA THR A 33 2.39 -8.98 8.64
C THR A 33 1.69 -9.36 9.93
N TRP A 34 1.41 -10.64 10.16
CA TRP A 34 0.83 -11.11 11.42
C TRP A 34 1.76 -10.78 12.60
N PRO A 35 1.26 -10.27 13.75
CA PRO A 35 -0.14 -10.19 14.19
C PRO A 35 -0.87 -8.86 13.92
N THR A 36 -0.37 -7.97 13.05
CA THR A 36 -0.87 -6.59 12.87
C THR A 36 -2.39 -6.49 12.75
N ILE A 37 -3.04 -7.41 12.04
CA ILE A 37 -4.50 -7.40 11.86
C ILE A 37 -5.29 -7.57 13.17
N ARG A 38 -4.73 -8.21 14.20
CA ARG A 38 -5.36 -8.36 15.53
C ARG A 38 -5.33 -7.07 16.35
N GLN A 39 -4.37 -6.20 16.08
CA GLN A 39 -4.14 -4.95 16.81
C GLN A 39 -4.24 -3.74 15.88
N PHE A 40 -5.09 -3.86 14.86
CA PHE A 40 -5.10 -2.98 13.69
C PHE A 40 -5.31 -1.49 14.00
N SER A 41 -6.04 -1.16 15.06
CA SER A 41 -6.29 0.24 15.45
C SER A 41 -5.48 0.69 16.66
N THR A 42 -4.70 -0.21 17.28
CA THR A 42 -4.05 0.05 18.57
C THR A 42 -2.53 0.01 18.49
N HIS A 43 -1.95 -0.77 17.57
CA HIS A 43 -0.50 -0.91 17.42
C HIS A 43 -0.09 -0.66 15.97
N LEU A 44 1.09 -0.07 15.81
CA LEU A 44 1.75 0.03 14.52
C LEU A 44 2.67 -1.18 14.33
N PRO A 45 2.87 -1.65 13.09
CA PRO A 45 3.89 -2.62 12.75
C PRO A 45 5.25 -1.94 12.86
N GLY A 46 6.18 -2.57 13.58
CA GLY A 46 7.51 -2.02 13.81
C GLY A 46 8.05 -2.37 15.19
N ASP A 47 9.27 -1.93 15.47
CA ASP A 47 9.94 -2.05 16.76
C ASP A 47 9.92 -0.75 17.58
N GLY A 48 9.22 0.29 17.09
CA GLY A 48 9.16 1.62 17.69
C GLY A 48 10.15 2.62 17.09
N GLY A 49 10.99 2.19 16.13
CA GLY A 49 11.98 3.04 15.47
C GLY A 49 11.32 4.07 14.54
N ASP A 50 10.89 3.61 13.36
CA ASP A 50 10.35 4.51 12.31
C ASP A 50 8.82 4.61 12.34
N ASP A 51 8.11 3.67 12.96
CA ASP A 51 6.64 3.64 12.93
C ASP A 51 5.97 4.88 13.55
N PRO A 52 6.46 5.47 14.67
CA PRO A 52 5.83 6.66 15.22
C PRO A 52 5.98 7.87 14.29
N ALA A 53 7.12 7.96 13.58
CA ALA A 53 7.37 9.05 12.63
C ALA A 53 6.42 8.97 11.43
N ILE A 54 6.16 7.77 10.91
CA ILE A 54 5.21 7.60 9.80
C ILE A 54 3.77 7.92 10.24
N ALA A 55 3.35 7.45 11.41
CA ALA A 55 2.04 7.81 11.96
C ALA A 55 1.93 9.32 12.20
N TRP A 56 3.00 9.94 12.72
CA TRP A 56 3.07 11.38 12.92
C TRP A 56 2.91 12.15 11.61
N ASN A 57 3.49 11.69 10.49
CA ASN A 57 3.28 12.32 9.18
C ASN A 57 1.79 12.41 8.79
N LEU A 58 1.05 11.30 8.95
CA LEU A 58 -0.38 11.26 8.60
C LEU A 58 -1.19 12.19 9.51
N TRP A 59 -0.88 12.19 10.81
CA TRP A 59 -1.51 13.07 11.78
C TRP A 59 -1.20 14.55 11.49
N TRP A 60 0.08 14.87 11.27
CA TRP A 60 0.56 16.23 11.13
C TRP A 60 -0.03 16.92 9.91
N VAL A 61 0.00 16.27 8.74
CA VAL A 61 -0.58 16.84 7.52
C VAL A 61 -2.08 17.07 7.69
N LYS A 62 -2.81 16.12 8.30
CA LYS A 62 -4.23 16.32 8.64
C LYS A 62 -4.40 17.54 9.54
N PHE A 63 -3.64 17.61 10.63
CA PHE A 63 -3.75 18.67 11.63
C PHE A 63 -3.40 20.05 11.04
N ALA A 64 -2.30 20.15 10.31
CA ALA A 64 -1.87 21.38 9.66
C ALA A 64 -2.93 21.89 8.68
N LEU A 65 -3.54 21.02 7.88
CA LEU A 65 -4.53 21.41 6.88
C LEU A 65 -5.92 21.70 7.45
N LEU A 66 -6.38 20.90 8.42
CA LEU A 66 -7.78 20.93 8.87
C LEU A 66 -7.99 21.62 10.22
N ASN A 67 -6.98 21.63 11.09
CA ASN A 67 -7.10 22.16 12.45
C ASN A 67 -6.38 23.51 12.60
N SER A 68 -5.17 23.64 12.06
CA SER A 68 -4.36 24.86 12.17
C SER A 68 -4.38 25.75 10.93
N SER A 69 -4.89 25.24 9.79
CA SER A 69 -4.89 25.95 8.50
C SER A 69 -3.53 26.54 8.13
N GLN A 70 -2.45 25.79 8.36
CA GLN A 70 -1.07 26.20 8.13
C GLN A 70 -0.37 25.34 7.08
N ASN A 71 0.76 25.83 6.60
CA ASN A 71 1.63 25.08 5.69
C ASN A 71 2.12 23.78 6.35
N PRO A 72 1.83 22.58 5.79
CA PRO A 72 2.30 21.31 6.34
C PRO A 72 3.82 21.17 6.37
N PHE A 73 4.56 21.95 5.60
CA PHE A 73 6.02 21.91 5.56
C PHE A 73 6.69 22.66 6.71
N HIS A 74 5.95 23.17 7.70
CA HIS A 74 6.54 23.82 8.87
C HIS A 74 5.80 23.46 10.14
N THR A 75 6.53 23.07 11.19
CA THR A 75 5.95 22.67 12.48
C THR A 75 6.71 23.26 13.67
N ASP A 76 5.98 23.63 14.72
CA ASP A 76 6.53 24.04 16.02
C ASP A 76 6.53 22.89 17.04
N PHE A 77 5.96 21.73 16.68
CA PHE A 77 5.91 20.55 17.55
C PHE A 77 7.26 19.85 17.68
N MET A 78 8.23 20.18 16.83
CA MET A 78 9.60 19.72 16.90
C MET A 78 10.52 20.93 17.06
N PHE A 79 11.57 20.77 17.89
CA PHE A 79 12.56 21.82 18.16
C PHE A 79 11.96 23.13 18.70
N TYR A 80 10.90 23.05 19.51
CA TYR A 80 10.34 24.23 20.18
C TYR A 80 11.40 24.97 21.02
N PRO A 81 11.48 26.32 20.99
CA PRO A 81 10.60 27.27 20.30
C PRO A 81 11.04 27.65 18.87
N LEU A 82 12.07 27.02 18.33
CA LEU A 82 12.62 27.36 17.01
C LEU A 82 11.74 26.83 15.86
N GLY A 83 11.08 25.69 16.08
CA GLY A 83 10.36 24.99 15.02
C GLY A 83 11.31 24.37 13.99
N VAL A 84 10.75 23.75 12.95
CA VAL A 84 11.54 23.16 11.86
C VAL A 84 10.80 23.21 10.52
N ASN A 85 11.57 23.37 9.44
CA ASN A 85 11.07 23.21 8.08
C ASN A 85 11.16 21.73 7.67
N LEU A 86 10.01 21.14 7.34
CA LEU A 86 9.84 19.74 6.97
C LEU A 86 10.00 19.49 5.46
N ALA A 87 10.39 20.49 4.66
CA ALA A 87 10.64 20.30 3.23
C ALA A 87 11.79 19.32 2.94
N PHE A 88 12.79 19.27 3.83
CA PHE A 88 13.91 18.30 3.75
C PHE A 88 13.74 17.12 4.72
N TYR A 89 12.61 17.08 5.44
CA TYR A 89 12.21 15.91 6.20
C TYR A 89 11.47 14.93 5.28
N THR A 90 11.41 13.66 5.66
CA THR A 90 10.73 12.59 4.90
C THR A 90 9.20 12.67 5.06
N LEU A 91 8.64 13.87 4.88
CA LEU A 91 7.22 14.14 5.02
C LEU A 91 6.45 13.54 3.84
N THR A 92 5.61 12.55 4.11
CA THR A 92 4.82 11.87 3.09
C THR A 92 3.45 12.53 2.88
N VAL A 93 3.44 13.75 2.32
CA VAL A 93 2.21 14.56 2.14
C VAL A 93 1.16 13.84 1.30
N LEU A 94 1.56 13.22 0.18
CA LEU A 94 0.64 12.49 -0.69
C LEU A 94 0.01 11.29 0.05
N ASN A 95 0.80 10.56 0.82
CA ASN A 95 0.32 9.43 1.63
C ASN A 95 -0.69 9.92 2.68
N ALA A 96 -0.42 11.06 3.32
CA ALA A 96 -1.35 11.64 4.28
C ALA A 96 -2.66 12.12 3.63
N LEU A 97 -2.58 12.78 2.47
CA LEU A 97 -3.77 13.23 1.72
C LEU A 97 -4.64 12.06 1.27
N THR A 98 -4.04 10.99 0.75
CA THR A 98 -4.76 9.78 0.36
C THR A 98 -5.31 9.01 1.57
N ALA A 99 -4.63 9.10 2.72
CA ALA A 99 -5.08 8.50 3.96
C ALA A 99 -6.15 9.32 4.72
N LEU A 100 -6.38 10.60 4.38
CA LEU A 100 -7.33 11.48 5.06
C LEU A 100 -8.69 10.86 5.39
N PRO A 101 -9.42 10.22 4.44
CA PRO A 101 -10.72 9.62 4.78
C PRO A 101 -10.59 8.54 5.85
N PHE A 102 -9.49 7.80 5.87
CA PHE A 102 -9.24 6.78 6.90
C PHE A 102 -8.80 7.41 8.22
N THR A 103 -7.92 8.42 8.19
CA THR A 103 -7.46 9.13 9.40
C THR A 103 -8.61 9.85 10.11
N LEU A 104 -9.62 10.32 9.36
CA LEU A 104 -10.81 10.97 9.91
C LEU A 104 -11.81 9.99 10.54
N ASN A 105 -11.96 8.78 9.99
CA ASN A 105 -13.00 7.83 10.41
C ASN A 105 -12.47 6.70 11.32
N LEU A 106 -11.22 6.29 11.16
CA LEU A 106 -10.62 5.12 11.81
C LEU A 106 -9.47 5.49 12.77
N GLY A 107 -8.99 6.74 12.70
CA GLY A 107 -7.82 7.21 13.44
C GLY A 107 -6.51 6.95 12.71
N VAL A 108 -5.43 7.52 13.26
CA VAL A 108 -4.10 7.55 12.62
C VAL A 108 -3.51 6.14 12.53
N THR A 109 -3.58 5.35 13.60
CA THR A 109 -3.01 4.00 13.66
C THR A 109 -3.62 3.07 12.62
N ALA A 110 -4.96 3.03 12.55
CA ALA A 110 -5.65 2.22 11.55
C ALA A 110 -5.38 2.71 10.12
N ALA A 111 -5.29 4.02 9.91
CA ALA A 111 -4.94 4.59 8.61
C ALA A 111 -3.51 4.19 8.17
N SER A 112 -2.53 4.24 9.07
CA SER A 112 -1.16 3.78 8.82
C SER A 112 -1.13 2.30 8.45
N ASN A 113 -1.85 1.45 9.18
CA ASN A 113 -1.90 0.01 8.92
C ASN A 113 -2.61 -0.33 7.60
N LEU A 114 -3.67 0.40 7.25
CA LEU A 114 -4.28 0.32 5.92
C LEU A 114 -3.30 0.73 4.82
N HIS A 115 -2.53 1.79 5.07
CA HIS A 115 -1.54 2.27 4.12
C HIS A 115 -0.45 1.22 3.88
N MET A 116 0.08 0.59 4.94
CA MET A 116 1.01 -0.54 4.81
C MET A 116 0.42 -1.66 3.94
N LEU A 117 -0.80 -2.12 4.25
CA LEU A 117 -1.43 -3.19 3.45
C LEU A 117 -1.61 -2.77 1.99
N PHE A 118 -1.96 -1.50 1.77
CA PHE A 118 -2.08 -0.93 0.44
C PHE A 118 -0.74 -0.97 -0.32
N THR A 119 0.40 -0.63 0.29
CA THR A 119 1.70 -0.66 -0.41
C THR A 119 2.13 -2.07 -0.82
N PHE A 120 1.79 -3.10 -0.03
CA PHE A 120 2.02 -4.49 -0.41
C PHE A 120 1.12 -4.93 -1.57
N VAL A 121 -0.19 -4.74 -1.44
CA VAL A 121 -1.17 -5.23 -2.41
C VAL A 121 -1.10 -4.47 -3.73
N ALA A 122 -1.07 -3.14 -3.67
CA ALA A 122 -0.98 -2.29 -4.85
C ALA A 122 0.37 -2.45 -5.55
N GLY A 123 1.47 -2.54 -4.79
CA GLY A 123 2.80 -2.79 -5.35
C GLY A 123 2.89 -4.13 -6.07
N GLY A 124 2.44 -5.21 -5.42
CA GLY A 124 2.45 -6.55 -6.02
C GLY A 124 1.53 -6.65 -7.24
N TYR A 125 0.36 -6.03 -7.17
CA TYR A 125 -0.58 -5.99 -8.29
C TYR A 125 -0.06 -5.16 -9.46
N GLY A 126 0.57 -4.01 -9.19
CA GLY A 126 1.23 -3.19 -10.21
C GLY A 126 2.34 -3.96 -10.93
N ALA A 127 3.21 -4.64 -10.18
CA ALA A 127 4.27 -5.48 -10.74
C ALA A 127 3.69 -6.65 -11.55
N PHE A 128 2.61 -7.29 -11.10
CA PHE A 128 1.89 -8.30 -11.87
C PHE A 128 1.39 -7.75 -13.20
N LEU A 129 0.73 -6.57 -13.21
CA LEU A 129 0.24 -5.96 -14.44
C LEU A 129 1.37 -5.61 -15.39
N LEU A 130 2.47 -5.06 -14.87
CA LEU A 130 3.64 -4.69 -15.65
C LEU A 130 4.29 -5.92 -16.31
N VAL A 131 4.58 -6.98 -15.54
CA VAL A 131 5.22 -8.18 -16.08
C VAL A 131 4.31 -8.90 -17.06
N LYS A 132 3.01 -8.96 -16.78
CA LYS A 132 2.03 -9.49 -17.71
C LYS A 132 2.04 -8.70 -19.03
N TYR A 133 2.05 -7.37 -18.95
CA TYR A 133 2.13 -6.50 -20.13
C TYR A 133 3.41 -6.79 -20.93
N LEU A 134 4.58 -6.78 -20.29
CA LEU A 134 5.87 -7.02 -20.93
C LEU A 134 5.94 -8.41 -21.60
N LEU A 135 5.56 -9.48 -20.89
CA LEU A 135 5.60 -10.83 -21.44
C LEU A 135 4.63 -11.05 -22.61
N THR A 136 3.45 -10.42 -22.57
CA THR A 136 2.53 -10.49 -23.72
C THR A 136 3.06 -9.80 -24.97
N HIS A 137 3.92 -8.78 -24.83
CA HIS A 137 4.51 -8.07 -25.97
C HIS A 137 5.82 -8.72 -26.42
N ALA A 138 6.62 -9.26 -25.50
CA ALA A 138 7.91 -9.87 -25.79
C ALA A 138 7.80 -11.27 -26.42
N GLU A 139 6.80 -12.07 -26.03
CA GLU A 139 6.57 -13.42 -26.58
C GLU A 139 5.15 -13.55 -27.16
N PRO A 140 4.87 -13.00 -28.36
CA PRO A 140 3.57 -13.14 -29.01
C PRO A 140 3.32 -14.63 -29.34
N GLY A 141 2.45 -15.28 -28.56
CA GLY A 141 2.15 -16.71 -28.68
C GLY A 141 2.47 -17.56 -27.45
N ALA A 142 3.11 -16.99 -26.43
CA ALA A 142 3.29 -17.67 -25.16
C ALA A 142 1.94 -18.09 -24.56
N PRO A 143 1.82 -19.31 -23.99
CA PRO A 143 0.58 -19.75 -23.36
C PRO A 143 0.13 -18.76 -22.28
N ALA A 144 -1.10 -18.27 -22.37
CA ALA A 144 -1.63 -17.25 -21.45
C ALA A 144 -1.52 -17.65 -19.97
N ARG A 145 -1.59 -18.96 -19.68
CA ARG A 145 -1.36 -19.53 -18.35
C ARG A 145 0.07 -19.27 -17.85
N ARG A 146 1.09 -19.52 -18.69
CA ARG A 146 2.51 -19.29 -18.34
C ARG A 146 2.75 -17.82 -18.03
N VAL A 147 2.32 -16.93 -18.90
CA VAL A 147 2.45 -15.47 -18.69
C VAL A 147 1.80 -15.04 -17.38
N TRP A 148 0.59 -15.53 -17.10
CA TRP A 148 -0.14 -15.17 -15.89
C TRP A 148 0.55 -15.66 -14.62
N PHE A 149 1.05 -16.91 -14.59
CA PHE A 149 1.79 -17.44 -13.43
C PHE A 149 3.12 -16.74 -13.23
N SER A 150 3.89 -16.48 -14.30
CA SER A 150 5.16 -15.75 -14.22
C SER A 150 4.94 -14.34 -13.68
N ALA A 151 3.90 -13.64 -14.14
CA ALA A 151 3.54 -12.32 -13.62
C ALA A 151 3.11 -12.36 -12.15
N LEU A 152 2.39 -13.41 -11.73
CA LEU A 152 1.95 -13.57 -10.34
C LEU A 152 3.16 -13.79 -9.40
N LEU A 153 4.11 -14.62 -9.82
CA LEU A 153 5.34 -14.84 -9.05
C LEU A 153 6.19 -13.58 -8.98
N ALA A 154 6.35 -12.86 -10.10
CA ALA A 154 7.10 -11.62 -10.13
C ALA A 154 6.51 -10.54 -9.22
N GLY A 155 5.18 -10.38 -9.22
CA GLY A 155 4.51 -9.46 -8.31
C GLY A 155 4.63 -9.88 -6.84
N GLY A 156 4.57 -11.19 -6.57
CA GLY A 156 4.84 -11.75 -5.24
C GLY A 156 6.25 -11.45 -4.75
N PHE A 157 7.27 -11.70 -5.58
CA PHE A 157 8.66 -11.39 -5.23
C PHE A 157 8.89 -9.89 -5.03
N TYR A 158 8.30 -9.05 -5.87
CA TYR A 158 8.42 -7.59 -5.72
C TYR A 158 7.79 -7.10 -4.41
N ALA A 159 6.58 -7.53 -4.09
CA ALA A 159 5.86 -7.05 -2.91
C ALA A 159 6.38 -7.64 -1.60
N PHE A 160 6.81 -8.91 -1.60
CA PHE A 160 7.13 -9.66 -0.39
C PHE A 160 8.61 -10.07 -0.32
N ALA A 161 9.48 -9.31 -0.98
CA ALA A 161 10.92 -9.47 -0.84
C ALA A 161 11.33 -9.33 0.64
N GLY A 162 12.32 -10.13 1.07
CA GLY A 162 12.82 -10.10 2.45
C GLY A 162 13.28 -8.71 2.90
N SER A 163 13.87 -7.93 2.00
CA SER A 163 14.25 -6.53 2.28
C SER A 163 13.06 -5.65 2.63
N LYS A 164 11.92 -5.80 1.95
CA LYS A 164 10.72 -5.00 2.23
C LYS A 164 10.09 -5.42 3.56
N LEU A 165 10.02 -6.72 3.84
CA LEU A 165 9.55 -7.22 5.13
C LEU A 165 10.44 -6.76 6.29
N PHE A 166 11.76 -6.69 6.06
CA PHE A 166 12.70 -6.14 7.04
C PHE A 166 12.43 -4.67 7.34
N TYR A 167 12.20 -3.83 6.33
CA TYR A 167 11.81 -2.43 6.55
C TYR A 167 10.51 -2.30 7.34
N VAL A 168 9.49 -3.11 7.03
CA VAL A 168 8.24 -3.11 7.79
C VAL A 168 8.44 -3.53 9.25
N ALA A 169 9.36 -4.46 9.52
CA ALA A 169 9.71 -4.85 10.89
C ALA A 169 10.39 -3.72 11.67
N LEU A 170 11.05 -2.78 10.99
CA LEU A 170 11.61 -1.54 11.58
C LEU A 170 10.58 -0.40 11.65
N GLY A 171 9.34 -0.65 11.21
CA GLY A 171 8.29 0.37 11.14
C GLY A 171 8.32 1.24 9.88
N GLN A 172 9.14 0.91 8.88
CA GLN A 172 9.22 1.60 7.60
C GLN A 172 8.39 0.90 6.51
N PHE A 173 7.21 1.44 6.22
CA PHE A 173 6.25 0.82 5.29
C PHE A 173 5.71 1.75 4.19
N ASN A 174 6.31 2.93 4.04
CA ASN A 174 6.07 3.83 2.91
C ASN A 174 6.76 3.38 1.62
#